data_AF-A0A496MXV9-F1
#
_entry.id   AF-A0A496MXV9-F1
#
_cell.length_a   1.000
_cell.length_b   1.000
_cell.length_c   1.000
_cell.angle_alpha   90.00
_cell.angle_beta   90.00
_cell.angle_gamma   90.00
#
_symmetry.space_group_name_H-M   'P 1'
#
loop_
_entity.id
_entity.type
_entity.pdbx_description
1 polymer ?
#
loop_
_entity_poly.entity_id
_entity_poly.type
_entity_poly.pdbx_seq_one_letter_code
_entity_poly.pdbx_strand_id
1 'polypeptide(L)'
;MSFMGKIAKLDSAMQRGLDNSFAYVFGGRVVPAEIEELLKQEAEDNLVRTYEGTTEAPNVFAVRISPKDFANLSNEHPNLGTDFADQLTRYFRNNGWITPGPVTVTIQSDDSLRTGQRRADSSVSHTPEYGSGFLGLDSFQNNYSNTPNNTSNAAWAESDYQDQQYDQQYSESYTSNESEPEVSNNPITEQMSAQAPGPQPRPTSAVSLLLQDGSSRTYYVNEGSNIIGRGNDVDFRLPDTGVSRKHAEIIWNGQDAILVDLQSTNGTTVNDTPIENWLLADGDVITVGHSHIEVRIVN
;
A
#
# COMPACT_ATOMS: atom_id res chain seq x y z
N MET A 1 20.23 34.45 28.60
CA MET A 1 20.09 35.16 27.31
C MET A 1 20.50 34.22 26.19
N SER A 2 19.92 34.39 25.00
CA SER A 2 19.96 33.48 23.85
C SER A 2 21.32 32.82 23.53
N PHE A 3 21.30 31.49 23.44
CA PHE A 3 22.17 30.67 22.58
C PHE A 3 21.34 29.86 21.57
N MET A 4 20.15 30.36 21.21
CA MET A 4 19.10 29.61 20.51
C MET A 4 18.72 30.29 19.19
N GLY A 5 19.71 30.50 18.32
CA GLY A 5 19.48 31.18 17.05
C GLY A 5 20.70 31.18 16.13
N LYS A 6 20.96 30.05 15.45
CA LYS A 6 21.74 29.95 14.19
C LYS A 6 21.82 28.55 13.54
N ILE A 7 20.91 27.62 13.84
CA ILE A 7 20.77 26.34 13.10
C ILE A 7 19.34 26.20 12.57
N ALA A 8 18.94 27.15 11.72
CA ALA A 8 17.66 27.17 11.03
C ALA A 8 17.87 27.71 9.60
N LYS A 9 18.78 27.08 8.86
CA LYS A 9 19.00 27.33 7.41
C LYS A 9 19.94 26.34 6.68
N LEU A 10 20.14 25.13 7.21
CA LEU A 10 21.18 24.21 6.73
C LEU A 10 20.65 23.05 5.84
N ASP A 11 19.37 22.69 5.90
CA ASP A 11 18.82 21.59 5.07
C ASP A 11 18.73 21.91 3.58
N SER A 12 18.21 23.09 3.21
CA SER A 12 17.96 23.47 1.81
C SER A 12 19.22 23.60 0.94
N ALA A 13 20.41 23.30 1.48
CA ALA A 13 21.71 23.36 0.81
C ALA A 13 22.41 22.00 0.66
N MET A 14 22.09 20.97 1.46
CA MET A 14 22.54 19.61 1.19
C MET A 14 21.65 18.90 0.16
N GLN A 15 20.34 19.21 0.18
CA GLN A 15 19.33 18.64 -0.73
C GLN A 15 19.44 19.12 -2.20
N ARG A 16 20.38 20.01 -2.53
CA ARG A 16 20.74 20.43 -3.91
C ARG A 16 22.13 19.98 -4.35
N GLY A 17 22.80 19.15 -3.53
CA GLY A 17 24.15 18.65 -3.79
C GLY A 17 24.22 17.25 -4.41
N LEU A 18 23.08 16.55 -4.54
CA LEU A 18 23.03 15.13 -4.88
C LEU A 18 22.34 14.81 -6.23
N ASP A 19 21.64 15.77 -6.83
CA ASP A 19 20.76 15.59 -8.00
C ASP A 19 21.43 14.98 -9.25
N ASN A 20 22.76 15.02 -9.32
CA ASN A 20 23.59 14.48 -10.41
C ASN A 20 24.61 13.42 -9.96
N SER A 21 24.64 13.02 -8.68
CA SER A 21 25.77 12.32 -8.08
C SER A 21 25.72 10.79 -8.18
N PHE A 22 24.52 10.20 -8.17
CA PHE A 22 24.36 8.73 -8.17
C PHE A 22 24.34 8.09 -9.57
N ALA A 23 23.86 8.81 -10.58
CA ALA A 23 23.92 8.37 -11.99
C ALA A 23 25.35 7.95 -12.42
N TYR A 24 26.41 8.58 -11.88
CA TYR A 24 27.79 8.20 -12.22
C TYR A 24 28.28 6.91 -11.53
N VAL A 25 27.71 6.53 -10.39
CA VAL A 25 28.12 5.33 -9.62
C VAL A 25 27.49 4.06 -10.18
N PHE A 26 26.26 4.15 -10.70
CA PHE A 26 25.51 3.02 -11.28
C PHE A 26 25.51 2.97 -12.83
N GLY A 27 26.47 3.66 -13.47
CA GLY A 27 26.68 3.56 -14.92
C GLY A 27 25.63 4.26 -15.79
N GLY A 28 25.00 5.30 -15.25
CA GLY A 28 24.08 6.21 -15.96
C GLY A 28 22.66 5.70 -16.10
N ARG A 29 22.22 4.76 -15.26
CA ARG A 29 20.84 4.22 -15.25
C ARG A 29 19.98 4.94 -14.22
N VAL A 30 18.67 4.98 -14.46
CA VAL A 30 17.70 5.37 -13.42
C VAL A 30 17.56 4.26 -12.39
N VAL A 31 17.55 4.61 -11.11
CA VAL A 31 17.38 3.70 -9.96
C VAL A 31 15.98 3.91 -9.34
N PRO A 32 15.25 2.87 -8.89
CA PRO A 32 13.93 3.01 -8.29
C PRO A 32 13.83 4.10 -7.20
N ALA A 33 14.80 4.18 -6.28
CA ALA A 33 14.82 5.20 -5.23
C ALA A 33 14.91 6.65 -5.76
N GLU A 34 15.55 6.88 -6.93
CA GLU A 34 15.57 8.22 -7.56
C GLU A 34 14.21 8.61 -8.17
N ILE A 35 13.35 7.63 -8.46
CA ILE A 35 11.97 7.87 -8.91
C ILE A 35 11.06 8.10 -7.69
N GLU A 36 11.21 7.32 -6.63
CA GLU A 36 10.44 7.50 -5.39
C GLU A 36 10.62 8.92 -4.81
N GLU A 37 11.87 9.39 -4.70
CA GLU A 37 12.16 10.74 -4.20
C GLU A 37 11.61 11.83 -5.12
N LEU A 38 11.72 11.64 -6.44
CA LEU A 38 11.14 12.57 -7.41
C LEU A 38 9.61 12.64 -7.30
N LEU A 39 8.94 11.52 -7.03
CA LEU A 39 7.49 11.46 -6.83
C LEU A 39 7.05 12.12 -5.53
N LYS A 40 7.81 11.96 -4.43
CA LYS A 40 7.56 12.68 -3.16
C LYS A 40 7.70 14.19 -3.36
N GLN A 41 8.78 14.63 -4.01
CA GLN A 41 9.00 16.04 -4.31
C GLN A 41 7.88 16.62 -5.20
N GLU A 42 7.51 15.93 -6.28
CA GLU A 42 6.41 16.34 -7.16
C GLU A 42 5.07 16.45 -6.41
N ALA A 43 4.81 15.58 -5.43
CA ALA A 43 3.63 15.68 -4.58
C ALA A 43 3.69 16.89 -3.63
N GLU A 44 4.84 17.13 -2.98
CA GLU A 44 5.08 18.27 -2.09
C GLU A 44 4.95 19.63 -2.80
N ASP A 45 5.54 19.75 -3.99
CA ASP A 45 5.50 20.97 -4.81
C ASP A 45 4.09 21.31 -5.32
N ASN A 46 3.16 20.33 -5.32
CA ASN A 46 1.78 20.46 -5.82
C ASN A 46 0.69 20.32 -4.73
N LEU A 47 1.03 20.45 -3.43
CA LEU A 47 0.03 20.40 -2.35
C LEU A 47 -0.95 21.58 -2.38
N VAL A 48 -2.24 21.28 -2.29
CA VAL A 48 -3.32 22.27 -2.21
C VAL A 48 -3.95 22.27 -0.82
N ARG A 49 -4.12 23.45 -0.21
CA ARG A 49 -4.91 23.57 1.03
C ARG A 49 -6.37 23.84 0.69
N THR A 50 -7.26 22.97 1.15
CA THR A 50 -8.71 23.11 0.95
C THR A 50 -9.28 24.20 1.87
N TYR A 51 -10.52 24.63 1.59
CA TYR A 51 -11.24 25.56 2.46
C TYR A 51 -11.65 24.92 3.81
N GLU A 52 -11.63 23.59 3.91
CA GLU A 52 -11.91 22.83 5.14
C GLU A 52 -10.67 22.68 6.05
N GLY A 53 -9.52 23.19 5.60
CA GLY A 53 -8.25 23.15 6.33
C GLY A 53 -7.45 21.85 6.14
N THR A 54 -7.97 20.88 5.37
CA THR A 54 -7.22 19.71 4.94
C THR A 54 -6.16 20.08 3.89
N THR A 55 -5.09 19.27 3.83
CA THR A 55 -4.07 19.39 2.78
C THR A 55 -4.28 18.25 1.81
N GLU A 56 -4.50 18.58 0.54
CA GLU A 56 -4.80 17.68 -0.55
C GLU A 56 -3.56 17.52 -1.44
N ALA A 57 -3.18 16.28 -1.69
CA ALA A 57 -2.09 15.91 -2.58
C ALA A 57 -2.64 15.44 -3.94
N PRO A 58 -1.88 15.62 -5.04
CA PRO A 58 -2.23 15.00 -6.31
C PRO A 58 -2.22 13.47 -6.20
N ASN A 59 -2.97 12.81 -7.07
CA ASN A 59 -3.20 11.37 -7.01
C ASN A 59 -3.03 10.64 -8.35
N VAL A 60 -2.69 11.35 -9.42
CA VAL A 60 -2.30 10.76 -10.71
C VAL A 60 -0.91 11.26 -11.07
N PHE A 61 0.06 10.36 -11.10
CA PHE A 61 1.45 10.65 -11.43
C PHE A 61 1.87 9.92 -12.70
N ALA A 62 2.59 10.63 -13.56
CA ALA A 62 3.28 10.07 -14.71
C ALA A 62 4.78 10.30 -14.58
N VAL A 63 5.56 9.22 -14.58
CA VAL A 63 7.03 9.23 -14.57
C VAL A 63 7.52 8.96 -15.98
N ARG A 64 8.25 9.90 -16.56
CA ARG A 64 8.83 9.79 -17.90
C ARG A 64 10.33 9.54 -17.80
N ILE A 65 10.80 8.49 -18.48
CA ILE A 65 12.20 8.01 -18.47
C ILE A 65 12.66 7.61 -19.86
N SER A 66 13.98 7.44 -20.06
CA SER A 66 14.50 7.00 -21.36
C SER A 66 13.99 5.59 -21.73
N PRO A 67 13.81 5.27 -23.02
CA PRO A 67 13.38 3.93 -23.46
C PRO A 67 14.30 2.80 -22.97
N LYS A 68 15.59 3.10 -22.77
CA LYS A 68 16.57 2.15 -22.25
C LYS A 68 16.37 1.88 -20.75
N ASP A 69 16.11 2.91 -19.95
CA ASP A 69 15.82 2.73 -18.52
C ASP A 69 14.48 2.05 -18.32
N PHE A 70 13.46 2.42 -19.11
CA PHE A 70 12.15 1.80 -19.14
C PHE A 70 12.26 0.28 -19.34
N ALA A 71 12.98 -0.15 -20.38
CA ALA A 71 13.18 -1.57 -20.65
C ALA A 71 14.04 -2.30 -19.59
N ASN A 72 14.95 -1.61 -18.88
CA ASN A 72 15.67 -2.24 -17.76
C ASN A 72 14.74 -2.42 -16.55
N LEU A 73 14.13 -1.32 -16.12
CA LEU A 73 13.28 -1.27 -14.92
C LEU A 73 12.06 -2.18 -15.04
N SER A 74 11.44 -2.31 -16.21
CA SER A 74 10.31 -3.21 -16.40
C SER A 74 10.67 -4.69 -16.36
N ASN A 75 11.90 -5.04 -16.76
CA ASN A 75 12.41 -6.42 -16.71
C ASN A 75 12.92 -6.79 -15.31
N GLU A 76 13.53 -5.83 -14.59
CA GLU A 76 14.06 -6.03 -13.24
C GLU A 76 12.97 -5.90 -12.16
N HIS A 77 11.98 -5.01 -12.36
CA HIS A 77 10.92 -4.66 -11.41
C HIS A 77 9.55 -4.50 -12.11
N PRO A 78 8.87 -5.58 -12.54
CA PRO A 78 7.65 -5.49 -13.35
C PRO A 78 6.47 -4.78 -12.67
N ASN A 79 6.40 -4.79 -11.33
CA ASN A 79 5.31 -4.19 -10.55
C ASN A 79 5.56 -2.74 -10.10
N LEU A 80 6.70 -2.15 -10.49
CA LEU A 80 7.27 -0.94 -9.86
C LEU A 80 6.30 0.25 -9.76
N GLY A 81 5.43 0.47 -10.75
CA GLY A 81 4.42 1.53 -10.68
C GLY A 81 3.39 1.32 -9.56
N THR A 82 2.95 0.08 -9.33
CA THR A 82 2.05 -0.27 -8.22
C THR A 82 2.76 -0.07 -6.88
N ASP A 83 4.01 -0.54 -6.79
CA ASP A 83 4.83 -0.39 -5.58
C ASP A 83 4.98 1.10 -5.18
N PHE A 84 5.24 1.98 -6.15
CA PHE A 84 5.28 3.44 -5.93
C PHE A 84 3.92 4.03 -5.52
N ALA A 85 2.81 3.58 -6.11
CA ALA A 85 1.49 4.09 -5.76
C ALA A 85 1.11 3.73 -4.31
N ASP A 86 1.47 2.52 -3.87
CA ASP A 86 1.28 2.08 -2.49
C ASP A 86 2.21 2.83 -1.52
N GLN A 87 3.47 3.06 -1.89
CA GLN A 87 4.42 3.88 -1.12
C GLN A 87 3.93 5.33 -0.96
N LEU A 88 3.49 5.98 -2.04
CA LEU A 88 2.93 7.34 -1.98
C LEU A 88 1.64 7.40 -1.16
N THR A 89 0.76 6.40 -1.29
CA THR A 89 -0.46 6.30 -0.47
C THR A 89 -0.14 6.25 1.03
N ARG A 90 0.91 5.50 1.42
CA ARG A 90 1.42 5.49 2.81
C ARG A 90 2.05 6.84 3.19
N TYR A 91 2.88 7.40 2.32
CA TYR A 91 3.56 8.67 2.56
C TYR A 91 2.57 9.83 2.80
N PHE A 92 1.53 9.94 1.97
CA PHE A 92 0.48 10.96 2.12
C PHE A 92 -0.31 10.75 3.41
N ARG A 93 -0.70 9.51 3.71
CA ARG A 93 -1.40 9.15 4.96
C ARG A 93 -0.58 9.51 6.20
N ASN A 94 0.72 9.19 6.21
CA ASN A 94 1.62 9.47 7.33
C ASN A 94 1.85 10.99 7.53
N ASN A 95 1.81 11.78 6.45
CA ASN A 95 1.84 13.25 6.51
C ASN A 95 0.47 13.91 6.75
N GLY A 96 -0.61 13.13 6.88
CA GLY A 96 -1.96 13.63 7.08
C GLY A 96 -2.57 14.33 5.84
N TRP A 97 -2.06 14.04 4.65
CA TRP A 97 -2.59 14.54 3.39
C TRP A 97 -3.70 13.62 2.86
N ILE A 98 -4.72 14.23 2.25
CA ILE A 98 -5.82 13.52 1.60
C ILE A 98 -5.62 13.51 0.07
N THR A 99 -6.29 12.58 -0.61
CA THR A 99 -6.32 12.50 -2.07
C THR A 99 -7.77 12.41 -2.57
N PRO A 100 -8.15 13.05 -3.69
CA PRO A 100 -9.53 13.01 -4.21
C PRO A 100 -9.96 11.67 -4.81
N GLY A 101 -9.01 10.75 -5.02
CA GLY A 101 -9.19 9.42 -5.57
C GLY A 101 -7.99 8.53 -5.22
N PRO A 102 -7.94 7.29 -5.74
CA PRO A 102 -6.80 6.40 -5.52
C PRO A 102 -5.52 7.02 -6.10
N VAL A 103 -4.38 6.80 -5.43
CA VAL A 103 -3.08 7.17 -5.98
C VAL A 103 -2.72 6.21 -7.11
N THR A 104 -2.28 6.76 -8.24
CA THR A 104 -1.87 6.01 -9.42
C THR A 104 -0.54 6.53 -9.94
N VAL A 105 0.37 5.62 -10.29
CA VAL A 105 1.71 5.96 -10.81
C VAL A 105 1.95 5.17 -12.09
N THR A 106 2.00 5.89 -13.21
CA THR A 106 2.36 5.32 -14.52
C THR A 106 3.82 5.63 -14.84
N ILE A 107 4.57 4.64 -15.32
CA ILE A 107 5.94 4.82 -15.83
C ILE A 107 5.87 4.74 -17.35
N GLN A 108 6.46 5.70 -18.05
CA GLN A 108 6.30 5.90 -19.50
C GLN A 108 7.68 6.11 -20.17
N SER A 109 7.86 5.60 -21.38
CA SER A 109 9.05 5.88 -22.19
C SER A 109 8.92 7.23 -22.92
N ASP A 110 9.97 8.04 -22.86
CA ASP A 110 10.07 9.33 -23.58
C ASP A 110 11.38 9.35 -24.38
N ASP A 111 11.27 9.25 -25.71
CA ASP A 111 12.40 9.24 -26.66
C ASP A 111 13.26 10.52 -26.60
N SER A 112 12.76 11.62 -26.01
CA SER A 112 13.54 12.85 -25.81
C SER A 112 14.51 12.77 -24.63
N LEU A 113 14.30 11.81 -23.71
CA LEU A 113 15.10 11.64 -22.50
C LEU A 113 16.29 10.70 -22.74
N ARG A 114 17.46 11.11 -22.25
CA ARG A 114 18.67 10.29 -22.23
C ARG A 114 18.68 9.36 -21.02
N THR A 115 19.46 8.28 -21.10
CA THR A 115 19.59 7.33 -19.98
C THR A 115 20.02 8.04 -18.69
N GLY A 116 19.35 7.73 -17.57
CA GLY A 116 19.51 8.40 -16.28
C GLY A 116 18.71 9.69 -16.10
N GLN A 117 18.04 10.19 -17.15
CA GLN A 117 17.10 11.31 -17.04
C GLN A 117 15.70 10.78 -16.72
N ARG A 118 15.07 11.42 -15.73
CA ARG A 118 13.68 11.20 -15.32
C ARG A 118 12.95 12.53 -15.19
N ARG A 119 11.63 12.50 -15.38
CA ARG A 119 10.69 13.58 -15.05
C ARG A 119 9.47 12.96 -14.38
N ALA A 120 8.83 13.72 -13.50
CA ALA A 120 7.50 13.42 -13.03
C ALA A 120 6.57 14.57 -13.44
N ASP A 121 5.30 14.26 -13.59
CA ASP A 121 4.22 15.20 -13.70
C ASP A 121 3.01 14.65 -12.96
N SER A 122 2.34 15.52 -12.20
CA SER A 122 1.20 15.17 -11.36
C SER A 122 -0.09 15.86 -11.79
N SER A 123 -1.22 15.23 -11.45
CA SER A 123 -2.55 15.78 -11.62
C SER A 123 -3.55 15.18 -10.61
N VAL A 124 -4.72 15.79 -10.54
CA VAL A 124 -5.82 15.39 -9.65
C VAL A 124 -6.93 14.75 -10.47
N SER A 125 -7.38 13.56 -10.08
CA SER A 125 -8.56 12.90 -10.65
C SER A 125 -9.29 12.03 -9.62
N HIS A 126 -10.61 12.21 -9.51
CA HIS A 126 -11.45 11.37 -8.65
C HIS A 126 -11.57 9.93 -9.18
N THR A 127 -11.42 9.75 -10.50
CA THR A 127 -11.48 8.45 -11.18
C THR A 127 -10.37 8.39 -12.23
N PRO A 128 -9.14 8.00 -11.84
CA PRO A 128 -8.03 7.82 -12.77
C PRO A 128 -8.39 6.82 -13.89
N GLU A 129 -8.03 7.15 -15.14
CA GLU A 129 -8.33 6.32 -16.32
C GLU A 129 -7.46 5.05 -16.37
N TYR A 130 -6.24 5.12 -15.84
CA TYR A 130 -5.24 4.06 -15.86
C TYR A 130 -4.90 3.63 -14.43
N GLY A 131 -4.66 2.33 -14.25
CA GLY A 131 -4.00 1.81 -13.06
C GLY A 131 -2.50 2.09 -13.07
N SER A 132 -1.85 1.81 -11.94
CA SER A 132 -0.40 1.95 -11.81
C SER A 132 0.37 0.87 -12.60
N GLY A 133 1.57 1.21 -13.10
CA GLY A 133 2.41 0.28 -13.86
C GLY A 133 3.18 0.93 -15.01
N PHE A 134 3.77 0.10 -15.88
CA PHE A 134 4.48 0.57 -17.08
C PHE A 134 3.52 0.73 -18.26
N LEU A 135 3.36 1.96 -18.75
CA LEU A 135 2.57 2.28 -19.93
C LEU A 135 3.43 2.12 -21.19
N GLY A 136 3.02 1.21 -22.09
CA GLY A 136 3.73 0.91 -23.35
C GLY A 136 4.24 -0.54 -23.46
N LEU A 137 4.16 -1.34 -22.40
CA LEU A 137 4.36 -2.79 -22.43
C LEU A 137 3.01 -3.47 -22.49
N ASP A 138 2.50 -3.67 -23.71
CA ASP A 138 1.31 -4.48 -23.97
C ASP A 138 -0.01 -3.93 -23.40
N SER A 139 -0.29 -2.63 -23.62
CA SER A 139 -1.59 -1.98 -23.38
C SER A 139 -2.74 -2.48 -24.29
N PHE A 140 -2.66 -3.74 -24.73
CA PHE A 140 -3.68 -4.48 -25.49
C PHE A 140 -3.93 -5.90 -24.95
N GLN A 141 -3.27 -6.39 -23.89
CA GLN A 141 -3.40 -7.81 -23.50
C GLN A 141 -3.87 -8.14 -22.08
N ASN A 142 -3.89 -7.21 -21.11
CA ASN A 142 -4.46 -7.48 -19.78
C ASN A 142 -5.47 -6.41 -19.31
N ASN A 143 -6.64 -6.40 -19.94
CA ASN A 143 -7.84 -5.78 -19.39
C ASN A 143 -8.73 -6.87 -18.72
N TYR A 144 -8.13 -7.54 -17.72
CA TYR A 144 -8.67 -8.58 -16.83
C TYR A 144 -7.65 -8.73 -15.68
N SER A 145 -7.96 -8.78 -14.38
CA SER A 145 -9.23 -8.61 -13.64
C SER A 145 -8.90 -8.27 -12.18
N ASN A 146 -9.37 -7.14 -11.63
CA ASN A 146 -9.66 -7.06 -10.18
C ASN A 146 -10.62 -5.91 -9.81
N THR A 147 -11.86 -5.98 -10.27
CA THR A 147 -12.96 -5.30 -9.58
C THR A 147 -13.24 -6.04 -8.26
N PRO A 148 -13.42 -5.35 -7.11
CA PRO A 148 -13.80 -6.01 -5.86
C PRO A 148 -15.18 -6.67 -5.99
N ASN A 149 -15.20 -7.98 -6.16
CA ASN A 149 -16.42 -8.70 -6.46
C ASN A 149 -17.15 -9.10 -5.18
N ASN A 150 -18.14 -8.30 -4.78
CA ASN A 150 -19.14 -8.70 -3.79
C ASN A 150 -20.55 -8.26 -4.21
N THR A 151 -21.23 -9.08 -5.00
CA THR A 151 -22.43 -9.82 -4.54
C THR A 151 -22.82 -10.85 -5.60
N SER A 152 -23.20 -12.04 -5.15
CA SER A 152 -23.55 -13.20 -5.97
C SER A 152 -24.91 -13.10 -6.67
N ASN A 153 -25.00 -13.76 -7.83
CA ASN A 153 -26.21 -14.16 -8.59
C ASN A 153 -27.15 -13.03 -9.07
N ALA A 154 -27.52 -12.93 -10.35
CA ALA A 154 -27.87 -14.03 -11.25
C ALA A 154 -27.70 -13.66 -12.74
N ALA A 155 -27.33 -14.64 -13.55
CA ALA A 155 -27.41 -14.55 -15.01
C ALA A 155 -28.83 -14.86 -15.48
N TRP A 156 -29.39 -14.03 -16.38
CA TRP A 156 -30.38 -14.42 -17.40
C TRP A 156 -30.23 -13.49 -18.63
N ALA A 157 -30.68 -13.97 -19.79
CA ALA A 157 -30.30 -13.43 -21.09
C ALA A 157 -31.19 -12.26 -21.58
N GLU A 158 -30.52 -11.33 -22.27
CA GLU A 158 -30.92 -10.71 -23.54
C GLU A 158 -32.34 -10.99 -24.08
N SER A 159 -33.18 -9.94 -24.16
CA SER A 159 -34.08 -9.70 -25.30
C SER A 159 -34.70 -8.30 -25.27
N ASP A 160 -35.00 -7.81 -26.47
CA ASP A 160 -35.47 -6.49 -26.86
C ASP A 160 -36.62 -5.88 -26.04
N TYR A 161 -36.50 -4.58 -25.73
CA TYR A 161 -37.64 -3.73 -25.43
C TYR A 161 -38.27 -3.24 -26.75
N GLN A 162 -39.41 -3.82 -27.13
CA GLN A 162 -40.37 -3.15 -28.02
C GLN A 162 -41.52 -2.54 -27.20
N ASP A 163 -41.83 -1.29 -27.57
CA ASP A 163 -42.94 -0.49 -27.06
C ASP A 163 -44.31 -1.03 -27.54
N GLN A 164 -45.27 -1.20 -26.62
CA GLN A 164 -46.66 -0.79 -26.85
C GLN A 164 -47.58 -0.83 -25.61
N GLN A 165 -48.14 0.35 -25.31
CA GLN A 165 -49.56 0.66 -25.06
C GLN A 165 -50.42 -0.16 -24.07
N TYR A 166 -51.08 0.59 -23.19
CA TYR A 166 -52.19 0.18 -22.31
C TYR A 166 -53.44 -0.27 -23.08
N ASP A 167 -54.18 -1.29 -22.59
CA ASP A 167 -55.57 -1.08 -22.14
C ASP A 167 -56.19 -2.25 -21.30
N GLN A 168 -57.08 -1.88 -20.35
CA GLN A 168 -58.32 -2.56 -19.85
C GLN A 168 -58.32 -3.92 -19.09
N GLN A 169 -58.59 -3.82 -17.78
CA GLN A 169 -59.88 -4.22 -17.12
C GLN A 169 -60.18 -5.69 -16.67
N TYR A 170 -60.92 -5.78 -15.55
CA TYR A 170 -61.52 -6.97 -14.87
C TYR A 170 -60.55 -7.98 -14.20
N SER A 171 -60.86 -8.68 -13.09
CA SER A 171 -61.69 -8.42 -11.88
C SER A 171 -61.61 -9.65 -10.95
N GLU A 172 -61.72 -9.47 -9.61
CA GLU A 172 -62.24 -10.48 -8.65
C GLU A 172 -61.47 -11.84 -8.51
N SER A 173 -61.61 -12.68 -7.46
CA SER A 173 -61.92 -12.48 -6.03
C SER A 173 -61.67 -13.78 -5.22
N TYR A 174 -61.59 -13.67 -3.89
CA TYR A 174 -61.81 -14.70 -2.83
C TYR A 174 -60.84 -15.87 -2.52
N THR A 175 -60.41 -15.88 -1.24
CA THR A 175 -60.35 -16.97 -0.23
C THR A 175 -59.48 -18.24 -0.40
N SER A 176 -58.45 -18.30 0.46
CA SER A 176 -58.14 -19.37 1.44
C SER A 176 -58.83 -20.75 1.36
N ASN A 177 -58.03 -21.82 1.53
CA ASN A 177 -58.12 -22.71 2.71
C ASN A 177 -56.92 -23.67 2.86
N GLU A 178 -56.68 -24.09 4.10
CA GLU A 178 -55.67 -25.07 4.54
C GLU A 178 -55.92 -26.52 4.05
N SER A 179 -54.89 -27.37 4.07
CA SER A 179 -54.92 -28.77 4.58
C SER A 179 -53.52 -29.43 4.56
N GLU A 180 -53.04 -29.89 5.72
CA GLU A 180 -51.99 -30.93 5.84
C GLU A 180 -52.62 -32.34 5.82
N PRO A 181 -51.87 -33.43 5.60
CA PRO A 181 -51.47 -34.26 6.76
C PRO A 181 -50.18 -35.13 6.65
N GLU A 182 -49.38 -35.19 7.72
CA GLU A 182 -49.05 -36.36 8.59
C GLU A 182 -49.43 -37.81 8.11
N VAL A 183 -48.66 -38.92 8.27
CA VAL A 183 -47.30 -39.22 8.81
C VAL A 183 -46.75 -40.59 8.26
N SER A 184 -45.44 -40.87 8.49
CA SER A 184 -44.83 -42.18 8.89
C SER A 184 -44.37 -43.24 7.86
N ASN A 185 -43.03 -43.45 7.74
CA ASN A 185 -42.31 -44.65 8.25
C ASN A 185 -40.82 -44.70 7.82
N ASN A 186 -39.92 -44.82 8.81
CA ASN A 186 -38.49 -45.20 8.73
C ASN A 186 -38.27 -46.52 9.51
N PRO A 187 -37.09 -47.18 9.59
CA PRO A 187 -35.71 -46.82 9.17
C PRO A 187 -35.14 -47.86 8.14
N ILE A 188 -33.83 -48.07 7.84
CA ILE A 188 -32.50 -47.65 8.35
C ILE A 188 -31.55 -47.51 7.13
N THR A 189 -30.51 -46.66 7.10
CA THR A 189 -29.13 -47.00 7.54
C THR A 189 -28.20 -45.78 7.38
N GLU A 190 -27.57 -45.39 8.48
CA GLU A 190 -26.26 -44.73 8.70
C GLU A 190 -25.56 -43.80 7.68
N GLN A 191 -24.93 -42.77 8.30
CA GLN A 191 -23.70 -42.08 7.89
C GLN A 191 -23.74 -41.11 6.71
N MET A 192 -24.10 -39.86 7.03
CA MET A 192 -23.23 -38.69 6.77
C MET A 192 -23.66 -37.53 7.69
N SER A 193 -22.99 -37.39 8.83
CA SER A 193 -23.11 -36.19 9.66
C SER A 193 -22.42 -35.04 8.94
N ALA A 194 -23.20 -34.16 8.29
CA ALA A 194 -22.69 -32.93 7.73
C ALA A 194 -22.17 -32.03 8.87
N GLN A 195 -20.85 -32.08 9.11
CA GLN A 195 -20.17 -31.04 9.86
C GLN A 195 -20.44 -29.73 9.12
N ALA A 196 -21.05 -28.77 9.81
CA ALA A 196 -21.05 -27.39 9.34
C ALA A 196 -19.57 -27.01 9.09
N PRO A 197 -19.23 -26.37 7.96
CA PRO A 197 -17.88 -25.88 7.77
C PRO A 197 -17.55 -24.94 8.93
N GLY A 198 -16.59 -25.36 9.77
CA GLY A 198 -16.05 -24.48 10.79
C GLY A 198 -15.52 -23.19 10.14
N PRO A 199 -15.39 -22.09 10.89
CA PRO A 199 -14.90 -20.84 10.33
C PRO A 199 -13.58 -21.10 9.60
N GLN A 200 -13.61 -20.97 8.27
CA GLN A 200 -12.39 -21.09 7.48
C GLN A 200 -11.43 -20.03 8.01
N PRO A 201 -10.16 -20.39 8.30
CA PRO A 201 -9.19 -19.38 8.67
C PRO A 201 -9.12 -18.39 7.51
N ARG A 202 -9.48 -17.13 7.80
CA ARG A 202 -9.14 -16.03 6.90
C ARG A 202 -7.62 -16.07 6.74
N PRO A 203 -7.06 -15.73 5.57
CA PRO A 203 -5.63 -15.44 5.52
C PRO A 203 -5.36 -14.35 6.56
N THR A 204 -4.64 -14.73 7.62
CA THR A 204 -4.18 -13.80 8.64
C THR A 204 -2.87 -13.26 8.14
N SER A 205 -2.85 -11.98 7.79
CA SER A 205 -1.64 -11.28 7.40
C SER A 205 -0.55 -11.55 8.44
N ALA A 206 0.58 -12.09 8.01
CA ALA A 206 1.68 -12.49 8.89
C ALA A 206 2.80 -11.47 8.75
N VAL A 207 3.07 -10.72 9.81
CA VAL A 207 4.16 -9.75 9.87
C VAL A 207 5.37 -10.38 10.55
N SER A 208 6.54 -10.26 9.91
CA SER A 208 7.81 -10.72 10.44
C SER A 208 8.90 -9.69 10.22
N LEU A 209 9.90 -9.68 11.11
CA LEU A 209 10.99 -8.73 11.17
C LEU A 209 12.31 -9.48 10.99
N LEU A 210 13.04 -9.22 9.90
CA LEU A 210 14.31 -9.85 9.59
C LEU A 210 15.47 -8.91 9.93
N LEU A 211 16.32 -9.32 10.88
CA LEU A 211 17.50 -8.54 11.27
C LEU A 211 18.62 -8.70 10.23
N GLN A 212 19.04 -7.58 9.63
CA GLN A 212 20.06 -7.51 8.60
C GLN A 212 21.48 -7.33 9.19
N ASP A 213 21.82 -8.13 10.21
CA ASP A 213 23.15 -8.20 10.85
C ASP A 213 23.97 -9.43 10.40
N GLY A 214 23.48 -10.17 9.40
CA GLY A 214 24.04 -11.43 8.94
C GLY A 214 23.69 -12.65 9.79
N SER A 215 22.95 -12.49 10.89
CA SER A 215 22.50 -13.62 11.73
C SER A 215 21.22 -14.30 11.22
N SER A 216 20.53 -13.70 10.24
CA SER A 216 19.23 -14.13 9.73
C SER A 216 18.17 -14.33 10.83
N ARG A 217 18.26 -13.54 11.92
CA ARG A 217 17.28 -13.60 13.01
C ARG A 217 15.96 -12.98 12.59
N THR A 218 14.95 -13.82 12.41
CA THR A 218 13.56 -13.42 12.21
C THR A 218 12.80 -13.37 13.54
N TYR A 219 11.97 -12.35 13.73
CA TYR A 219 10.95 -12.28 14.78
C TYR A 219 9.57 -12.21 14.15
N TYR A 220 8.61 -13.00 14.62
CA TYR A 220 7.22 -12.95 14.17
C TYR A 220 6.42 -12.03 15.10
N VAL A 221 5.75 -11.04 14.51
CA VAL A 221 4.95 -10.06 15.23
C VAL A 221 3.63 -10.71 15.64
N ASN A 222 3.32 -10.60 16.93
CA ASN A 222 2.09 -11.12 17.54
C ASN A 222 1.00 -10.04 17.48
N GLU A 223 -0.28 -10.43 17.54
CA GLU A 223 -1.36 -9.44 17.72
C GLU A 223 -1.19 -8.69 19.05
N GLY A 224 -1.45 -7.38 19.02
CA GLY A 224 -1.22 -6.46 20.13
C GLY A 224 0.15 -5.77 20.07
N SER A 225 0.77 -5.59 21.24
CA SER A 225 2.01 -4.85 21.46
C SER A 225 3.24 -5.73 21.30
N ASN A 226 4.23 -5.27 20.53
CA ASN A 226 5.51 -5.96 20.32
C ASN A 226 6.65 -4.95 20.49
N ILE A 227 7.40 -5.04 21.59
CA ILE A 227 8.45 -4.07 21.91
C ILE A 227 9.78 -4.48 21.28
N ILE A 228 10.40 -3.54 20.57
CA ILE A 228 11.76 -3.63 20.03
C ILE A 228 12.71 -2.87 20.96
N GLY A 229 13.85 -3.47 21.31
CA GLY A 229 14.87 -2.77 22.09
C GLY A 229 16.05 -3.65 22.52
N ARG A 230 16.97 -3.07 23.31
CA ARG A 230 18.10 -3.80 23.91
C ARG A 230 17.79 -4.34 25.32
N GLY A 231 16.63 -4.02 25.88
CA GLY A 231 16.20 -4.48 27.19
C GLY A 231 16.16 -6.01 27.30
N ASN A 232 15.99 -6.51 28.53
CA ASN A 232 15.66 -7.93 28.75
C ASN A 232 14.14 -8.15 28.88
N ASP A 233 13.37 -7.06 28.83
CA ASP A 233 11.92 -6.95 28.99
C ASP A 233 11.32 -6.33 27.71
N VAL A 234 11.64 -6.97 26.59
CA VAL A 234 11.22 -6.63 25.22
C VAL A 234 11.06 -7.92 24.42
N ASP A 235 10.19 -7.90 23.42
CA ASP A 235 9.84 -9.08 22.64
C ASP A 235 10.88 -9.34 21.53
N PHE A 236 11.31 -8.29 20.82
CA PHE A 236 12.41 -8.39 19.85
C PHE A 236 13.68 -7.70 20.37
N ARG A 237 14.58 -8.52 20.94
CA ARG A 237 15.80 -8.05 21.56
C ARG A 237 16.96 -7.86 20.56
N LEU A 238 17.47 -6.64 20.48
CA LEU A 238 18.61 -6.24 19.66
C LEU A 238 19.87 -6.03 20.52
N PRO A 239 21.01 -6.68 20.23
CA PRO A 239 22.24 -6.56 21.01
C PRO A 239 23.06 -5.29 20.67
N ASP A 240 22.41 -4.18 20.33
CA ASP A 240 23.03 -2.95 19.81
C ASP A 240 23.05 -1.83 20.85
N THR A 241 24.24 -1.29 21.13
CA THR A 241 24.44 -0.22 22.11
C THR A 241 23.74 1.09 21.74
N GLY A 242 23.52 1.34 20.44
CA GLY A 242 22.75 2.47 19.92
C GLY A 242 21.23 2.32 20.12
N VAL A 243 20.75 1.12 20.49
CA VAL A 243 19.33 0.86 20.74
C VAL A 243 19.00 1.06 22.23
N SER A 244 17.86 1.70 22.46
CA SER A 244 17.31 2.01 23.79
C SER A 244 16.72 0.74 24.45
N ARG A 245 16.47 0.76 25.76
CA ARG A 245 16.02 -0.45 26.48
C ARG A 245 14.65 -0.93 26.00
N LYS A 246 13.69 -0.02 25.90
CA LYS A 246 12.52 -0.08 25.01
C LYS A 246 12.73 1.07 24.03
N HIS A 247 12.64 0.84 22.73
CA HIS A 247 13.07 1.79 21.70
C HIS A 247 11.95 2.12 20.74
N ALA A 248 11.29 1.08 20.21
CA ALA A 248 10.07 1.21 19.43
C ALA A 248 9.07 0.11 19.81
N GLU A 249 7.81 0.31 19.45
CA GLU A 249 6.71 -0.63 19.60
C GLU A 249 6.07 -0.87 18.23
N ILE A 250 5.76 -2.12 17.90
CA ILE A 250 4.89 -2.46 16.77
C ILE A 250 3.55 -2.92 17.34
N ILE A 251 2.51 -2.16 17.02
CA ILE A 251 1.11 -2.49 17.31
C ILE A 251 0.54 -3.19 16.09
N TRP A 252 0.19 -4.47 16.23
CA TRP A 252 -0.39 -5.28 15.15
C TRP A 252 -1.84 -5.65 15.49
N ASN A 253 -2.80 -5.30 14.62
CA ASN A 253 -4.23 -5.57 14.85
C ASN A 253 -4.79 -6.76 14.03
N GLY A 254 -3.94 -7.49 13.31
CA GLY A 254 -4.34 -8.52 12.34
C GLY A 254 -4.51 -8.02 10.91
N GLN A 255 -4.41 -6.71 10.66
CA GLN A 255 -4.51 -6.08 9.33
C GLN A 255 -3.46 -4.97 9.11
N ASP A 256 -3.29 -4.07 10.07
CA ASP A 256 -2.38 -2.92 10.06
C ASP A 256 -1.28 -3.07 11.13
N ALA A 257 -0.02 -2.83 10.73
CA ALA A 257 1.16 -2.84 11.59
C ALA A 257 1.68 -1.41 11.79
N ILE A 258 1.49 -0.84 12.97
CA ILE A 258 1.91 0.53 13.28
C ILE A 258 3.16 0.47 14.15
N LEU A 259 4.29 0.96 13.62
CA LEU A 259 5.50 1.24 14.37
C LEU A 259 5.35 2.58 15.11
N VAL A 260 5.80 2.65 16.36
CA VAL A 260 5.81 3.86 17.19
C VAL A 260 7.17 3.97 17.89
N ASP A 261 7.84 5.12 17.80
CA ASP A 261 9.06 5.39 18.58
C ASP A 261 8.71 5.70 20.04
N LEU A 262 9.36 5.00 20.98
CA LEU A 262 9.09 5.11 22.41
C LEU A 262 9.96 6.18 23.09
N GLN A 263 10.05 7.36 22.48
CA GLN A 263 10.95 8.45 22.88
C GLN A 263 12.40 7.97 23.01
N SER A 264 12.86 7.31 21.95
CA SER A 264 14.16 6.68 21.92
C SER A 264 15.31 7.70 21.92
N THR A 265 16.52 7.23 22.25
CA THR A 265 17.67 8.14 22.45
C THR A 265 18.26 8.65 21.13
N ASN A 266 18.14 7.87 20.06
CA ASN A 266 18.73 8.16 18.76
C ASN A 266 17.67 8.33 17.64
N GLY A 267 16.38 8.21 17.98
CA GLY A 267 15.28 8.13 17.03
C GLY A 267 15.18 6.76 16.35
N THR A 268 14.02 6.55 15.73
CA THR A 268 13.74 5.45 14.80
C THR A 268 13.56 6.06 13.41
N THR A 269 14.08 5.40 12.36
CA THR A 269 13.77 5.74 10.97
C THR A 269 13.13 4.55 10.25
N VAL A 270 12.33 4.83 9.22
CA VAL A 270 11.86 3.84 8.25
C VAL A 270 12.20 4.36 6.86
N ASN A 271 12.89 3.55 6.06
CA ASN A 271 13.39 3.94 4.73
C ASN A 271 14.13 5.30 4.78
N ASP A 272 15.08 5.40 5.72
CA ASP A 272 15.86 6.60 6.09
C ASP A 272 15.08 7.85 6.55
N THR A 273 13.74 7.79 6.58
CA THR A 273 12.88 8.88 7.07
C THR A 273 12.68 8.77 8.58
N PRO A 274 12.94 9.83 9.39
CA PRO A 274 12.69 9.79 10.84
C PRO A 274 11.20 9.78 11.17
N ILE A 275 10.77 8.95 12.13
CA ILE A 275 9.36 8.75 12.47
C ILE A 275 9.10 8.92 13.98
N GLU A 276 7.90 9.41 14.31
CA GLU A 276 7.29 9.21 15.63
C GLU A 276 6.34 8.01 15.60
N ASN A 277 5.59 7.86 14.50
CA ASN A 277 4.77 6.70 14.19
C ASN A 277 4.76 6.45 12.68
N TRP A 278 4.55 5.20 12.25
CA TRP A 278 4.60 4.79 10.85
C TRP A 278 3.75 3.53 10.60
N LEU A 279 2.89 3.55 9.59
CA LEU A 279 2.19 2.34 9.12
C LEU A 279 3.13 1.53 8.20
N LEU A 280 3.58 0.37 8.69
CA LEU A 280 4.54 -0.51 8.02
C LEU A 280 3.93 -1.26 6.83
N ALA A 281 4.76 -1.52 5.82
CA ALA A 281 4.47 -2.39 4.69
C ALA A 281 5.51 -3.51 4.52
N ASP A 282 5.24 -4.48 3.63
CA ASP A 282 6.28 -5.41 3.16
C ASP A 282 7.42 -4.62 2.50
N GLY A 283 8.66 -4.99 2.83
CA GLY A 283 9.88 -4.37 2.31
C GLY A 283 10.33 -3.11 3.05
N ASP A 284 9.55 -2.55 3.98
CA ASP A 284 10.00 -1.39 4.77
C ASP A 284 11.24 -1.76 5.61
N VAL A 285 12.26 -0.90 5.61
CA VAL A 285 13.48 -1.07 6.40
C VAL A 285 13.43 -0.12 7.60
N ILE A 286 13.25 -0.70 8.79
CA ILE A 286 13.32 0.01 10.06
C ILE A 286 14.77 0.08 10.50
N THR A 287 15.30 1.28 10.75
CA THR A 287 16.65 1.47 11.29
C THR A 287 16.57 2.03 12.71
N VAL A 288 17.23 1.34 13.65
CA VAL A 288 17.28 1.67 15.08
C VAL A 288 18.71 1.50 15.58
N GLY A 289 19.34 2.60 16.03
CA GLY A 289 20.77 2.60 16.35
C GLY A 289 21.63 2.32 15.10
N HIS A 290 22.26 1.14 15.05
CA HIS A 290 23.00 0.61 13.88
C HIS A 290 22.30 -0.63 13.28
N SER A 291 21.19 -1.05 13.87
CA SER A 291 20.45 -2.26 13.50
C SER A 291 19.45 -1.92 12.39
N HIS A 292 19.50 -2.68 11.30
CA HIS A 292 18.57 -2.56 10.17
C HIS A 292 17.65 -3.79 10.19
N ILE A 293 16.34 -3.56 10.09
CA ILE A 293 15.31 -4.58 10.23
C ILE A 293 14.39 -4.47 9.02
N GLU A 294 14.42 -5.48 8.17
CA GLU A 294 13.50 -5.58 7.03
C GLU A 294 12.17 -6.16 7.49
N VAL A 295 11.09 -5.45 7.19
CA VAL A 295 9.71 -5.90 7.47
C VAL A 295 9.24 -6.78 6.32
N ARG A 296 8.63 -7.91 6.66
CA ARG A 296 7.97 -8.81 5.72
C ARG A 296 6.53 -9.06 6.12
N ILE A 297 5.59 -8.72 5.24
CA ILE A 297 4.14 -8.88 5.45
C ILE A 297 3.59 -9.80 4.36
N VAL A 298 3.15 -10.99 4.77
CA VAL A 298 2.53 -11.98 3.87
C VAL A 298 1.02 -11.93 4.07
N ASN A 299 0.27 -11.62 3.01
CA ASN A 299 -1.20 -11.57 2.96
C ASN A 299 -1.80 -12.82 2.29
#